data_AF-A0A1A8E3A8-F1
#
_entry.id   AF-A0A1A8E3A8-F1
#
_cell.length_a   1.000
_cell.length_b   1.000
_cell.length_c   1.000
_cell.angle_alpha   90.00
_cell.angle_beta   90.00
_cell.angle_gamma   90.00
#
_symmetry.space_group_name_H-M   'P 1'
#
loop_
_entity.id
_entity.type
_entity.pdbx_description
1 polymer ?
#
loop_
_entity_poly.entity_id
_entity_poly.type
_entity_poly.pdbx_seq_one_letter_code
_entity_poly.pdbx_strand_id
1 'polypeptide(L)'
;LAFLQGLFTSYHEGYELACEFEPYKQQLQFNLQNARNNFESTRAEVERLMKRIRSAEDDFKAPSCFTMEGFLYIQEKRPLGSVWTRYYCTYEKSSKMFTMGNTEVRPASRQPNGVVNGTPEMFKLRSCVRRKTDSIDKRFCFDIEVVERHGVITLQALSEANRRLWMEAMDGKEPI
;
A
#
# COMPACT_ATOMS: atom_id res chain seq x y z
N LEU A 1 -15.50 46.60 -56.23
CA LEU A 1 -15.25 47.40 -55.00
C LEU A 1 -15.60 46.64 -53.72
N ALA A 2 -16.80 46.02 -53.63
CA ALA A 2 -17.25 45.31 -52.43
C ALA A 2 -16.32 44.19 -51.91
N PHE A 3 -15.69 43.43 -52.81
CA PHE A 3 -14.76 42.36 -52.43
C PHE A 3 -13.53 42.87 -51.67
N LEU A 4 -12.87 43.93 -52.18
CA LEU A 4 -11.71 44.53 -51.54
C LEU A 4 -12.09 45.16 -50.19
N GLN A 5 -13.25 45.82 -50.13
CA GLN A 5 -13.77 46.37 -48.87
C GLN A 5 -13.99 45.27 -47.83
N GLY A 6 -14.62 44.16 -48.21
CA GLY A 6 -14.82 43.02 -47.33
C GLY A 6 -13.51 42.42 -46.83
N LEU A 7 -12.50 42.30 -47.70
CA LEU A 7 -11.17 41.86 -47.29
C LEU A 7 -10.55 42.79 -46.25
N PHE A 8 -10.56 44.10 -46.47
CA PHE A 8 -9.99 45.05 -45.51
C PHE A 8 -10.69 44.99 -44.16
N THR A 9 -12.02 44.91 -44.14
CA THR A 9 -12.80 44.75 -42.90
C THR A 9 -12.43 43.46 -42.18
N SER A 10 -12.41 42.31 -42.86
CA SER A 10 -12.06 41.02 -42.24
C SER A 10 -10.63 40.98 -41.69
N TYR A 11 -9.66 41.57 -42.39
CA TYR A 11 -8.28 41.66 -41.90
C TYR A 11 -8.15 42.56 -40.68
N HIS A 12 -8.87 43.68 -40.65
CA HIS A 12 -8.86 44.60 -39.52
C HIS A 12 -9.51 43.96 -38.28
N GLU A 13 -10.70 43.39 -38.42
CA GLU A 13 -11.40 42.69 -37.34
C GLU A 13 -10.58 41.50 -36.82
N GLY A 14 -9.95 40.74 -37.71
CA GLY A 14 -9.05 39.64 -37.32
C GLY A 14 -7.82 40.11 -36.57
N TYR A 15 -7.26 41.26 -36.93
CA TYR A 15 -6.13 41.87 -36.22
C TYR A 15 -6.54 42.38 -34.83
N GLU A 16 -7.66 43.10 -34.73
CA GLU A 16 -8.18 43.59 -33.44
C GLU A 16 -8.47 42.41 -32.50
N LEU A 17 -9.11 41.36 -33.00
CA LEU A 17 -9.35 40.14 -32.25
C LEU A 17 -8.04 39.49 -31.79
N ALA A 18 -7.03 39.39 -32.66
CA ALA A 18 -5.73 38.85 -32.27
C ALA A 18 -5.07 39.67 -31.15
N CYS A 19 -5.18 41.00 -31.20
CA CYS A 19 -4.69 41.90 -30.15
C CYS A 19 -5.44 41.69 -28.82
N GLU A 20 -6.76 41.50 -28.85
CA GLU A 20 -7.56 41.21 -27.65
C GLU A 20 -7.15 39.90 -26.96
N PHE A 21 -6.67 38.91 -27.71
CA PHE A 21 -6.21 37.62 -27.18
C PHE A 21 -4.76 37.61 -26.70
N GLU A 22 -3.96 38.64 -26.99
CA GLU A 22 -2.54 38.67 -26.61
C GLU A 22 -2.32 38.57 -25.08
N PRO A 23 -3.10 39.24 -24.21
CA PRO A 23 -2.98 39.07 -22.75
C PRO A 23 -3.24 37.63 -22.30
N TYR A 24 -4.22 36.96 -22.90
CA TYR A 24 -4.53 35.56 -22.58
C TYR A 24 -3.38 34.63 -22.97
N LYS A 25 -2.82 34.83 -24.17
CA LYS A 25 -1.65 34.08 -24.65
C LYS A 25 -0.43 34.27 -23.75
N GLN A 26 -0.16 35.50 -23.31
CA GLN A 26 0.92 35.77 -22.35
C GLN A 26 0.69 35.06 -21.01
N GLN A 27 -0.52 35.13 -20.46
CA GLN A 27 -0.86 34.43 -19.22
C GLN A 27 -0.71 32.92 -19.36
N LEU A 28 -1.11 32.36 -20.50
CA LEU A 28 -0.97 30.92 -20.77
C LEU A 28 0.51 30.51 -20.84
N GLN A 29 1.37 31.31 -21.47
CA GLN A 29 2.82 31.06 -21.47
C GLN A 29 3.40 31.08 -20.06
N PHE A 30 3.01 32.05 -19.23
CA PHE A 30 3.45 32.12 -17.84
C PHE A 30 2.99 30.89 -17.04
N ASN A 31 1.72 30.50 -17.19
CA ASN A 31 1.16 29.33 -16.53
C ASN A 31 1.89 28.04 -16.94
N LEU A 32 2.20 27.89 -18.23
CA LEU A 32 2.93 26.73 -18.73
C LEU A 32 4.36 26.68 -18.18
N GLN A 33 5.05 27.83 -18.14
CA GLN A 33 6.39 27.90 -17.58
C GLN A 33 6.40 27.58 -16.09
N ASN A 34 5.43 28.08 -15.33
CA ASN A 34 5.29 27.77 -13.90
C ASN A 34 4.97 26.29 -13.67
N ALA A 35 4.04 25.72 -14.45
CA ALA A 35 3.73 24.30 -14.36
C ALA A 35 4.97 23.44 -14.62
N ARG A 36 5.77 23.79 -15.63
CA ARG A 36 7.05 23.13 -15.91
C ARG A 36 8.04 23.26 -14.76
N ASN A 37 8.24 24.47 -14.24
CA ASN A 37 9.19 24.71 -13.14
C ASN A 37 8.78 23.96 -11.87
N ASN A 38 7.47 23.96 -11.54
CA ASN A 38 6.93 23.23 -10.40
C ASN A 38 7.14 21.73 -10.55
N PHE A 39 6.82 21.18 -11.73
CA PHE A 39 7.04 19.76 -12.02
C PHE A 39 8.51 19.37 -11.86
N GLU A 40 9.42 20.14 -12.44
CA GLU A 40 10.86 19.88 -12.34
C GLU A 40 11.36 19.92 -10.88
N SER A 41 10.90 20.89 -10.10
CA SER A 41 11.22 21.00 -8.67
C SER A 41 10.69 19.80 -7.88
N THR A 42 9.41 19.46 -8.03
CA THR A 42 8.78 18.32 -7.35
C THR A 42 9.45 16.99 -7.75
N ARG A 43 9.78 16.81 -9.04
CA ARG A 43 10.49 15.63 -9.52
C ARG A 43 11.84 15.48 -8.81
N ALA A 44 12.63 16.54 -8.75
CA ALA A 44 13.94 16.51 -8.08
C ALA A 44 13.81 16.22 -6.57
N GLU A 45 12.77 16.74 -5.91
CA GLU A 45 12.49 16.43 -4.51
C GLU A 45 12.09 14.97 -4.30
N VAL A 46 11.21 14.42 -5.14
CA VAL A 46 10.79 13.02 -5.10
C VAL A 46 11.98 12.09 -5.35
N GLU A 47 12.85 12.42 -6.29
CA GLU A 47 14.07 11.63 -6.56
C GLU A 47 15.02 11.62 -5.36
N ARG A 48 15.21 12.78 -4.71
CA ARG A 48 15.99 12.87 -3.46
C ARG A 48 15.36 12.06 -2.33
N LEU A 49 14.04 12.12 -2.17
CA LEU A 49 13.31 11.35 -1.17
C LEU A 49 13.45 9.84 -1.42
N MET A 50 13.24 9.40 -2.65
CA MET A 50 13.41 8.02 -3.09
C MET A 50 14.83 7.50 -2.84
N LYS A 51 15.84 8.33 -3.08
CA LYS A 51 17.23 7.99 -2.78
C LYS A 51 17.46 7.82 -1.27
N ARG A 52 16.92 8.74 -0.45
CA ARG A 52 17.00 8.67 1.01
C ARG A 52 16.33 7.42 1.58
N ILE A 53 15.13 7.09 1.10
CA ILE A 53 14.39 5.89 1.53
C ILE A 53 15.18 4.63 1.20
N ARG A 54 15.69 4.50 -0.04
CA ARG A 54 16.51 3.34 -0.43
C ARG A 54 17.84 3.23 0.31
N SER A 55 18.43 4.34 0.74
CA SER A 55 19.67 4.31 1.52
C SER A 55 19.45 4.06 3.02
N ALA A 56 18.23 4.23 3.52
CA ALA A 56 17.89 4.18 4.94
C ALA A 56 17.24 2.84 5.33
N GLU A 57 17.52 1.76 4.59
CA GLU A 57 16.80 0.47 4.64
C GLU A 57 16.60 -0.14 6.04
N ASP A 58 17.33 0.27 7.08
CA ASP A 58 17.14 -0.20 8.47
C ASP A 58 16.72 0.86 9.51
N ASP A 59 16.91 2.16 9.27
CA ASP A 59 16.76 3.19 10.33
C ASP A 59 15.44 3.97 10.27
N PHE A 60 14.72 3.93 9.14
CA PHE A 60 13.50 4.72 8.95
C PHE A 60 12.23 3.90 9.13
N LYS A 61 12.01 3.38 10.34
CA LYS A 61 10.65 2.97 10.75
C LYS A 61 9.92 4.22 11.21
N ALA A 62 8.90 4.63 10.46
CA ALA A 62 7.93 5.61 10.96
C ALA A 62 7.43 5.12 12.33
N PRO A 63 7.22 6.00 13.32
CA PRO A 63 6.73 5.60 14.63
C PRO A 63 5.35 4.94 14.46
N SER A 64 5.33 3.62 14.44
CA SER A 64 4.11 2.82 14.43
C SER A 64 3.64 2.66 15.87
N CYS A 65 2.33 2.73 16.10
CA CYS A 65 1.76 2.33 17.39
C CYS A 65 1.86 0.80 17.59
N PHE A 66 2.15 0.05 16.53
CA PHE A 66 2.31 -1.40 16.58
C PHE A 66 3.78 -1.78 16.78
N THR A 67 4.00 -2.84 17.55
CA THR A 67 5.33 -3.44 17.71
C THR A 67 5.79 -4.09 16.41
N MET A 68 4.85 -4.68 15.67
CA MET A 68 5.11 -5.26 14.37
C MET A 68 3.89 -5.11 13.48
N GLU A 69 4.10 -4.80 12.21
CA GLU A 69 3.06 -4.79 11.21
C GLU A 69 3.59 -5.21 9.86
N GLY A 70 2.71 -5.73 9.01
CA GLY A 70 3.07 -6.13 7.65
C GLY A 70 2.21 -7.27 7.14
N PHE A 71 2.51 -7.68 5.90
CA PHE A 71 1.76 -8.75 5.26
C PHE A 71 2.22 -10.14 5.70
N LEU A 72 1.25 -10.99 6.03
CA LEU A 72 1.41 -12.41 6.28
C LEU A 72 0.40 -13.20 5.44
N TYR A 73 0.75 -14.43 5.09
CA TYR A 73 -0.20 -15.40 4.54
C TYR A 73 -0.71 -16.30 5.65
N ILE A 74 -2.02 -16.54 5.70
CA ILE A 74 -2.67 -17.41 6.68
C ILE A 74 -3.17 -18.67 6.00
N GLN A 75 -2.88 -19.82 6.60
CA GLN A 75 -3.38 -21.09 6.14
C GLN A 75 -4.85 -21.29 6.55
N GLU A 76 -5.73 -21.34 5.55
CA GLU A 76 -7.10 -21.80 5.70
C GLU A 76 -7.18 -23.29 5.33
N LYS A 77 -7.52 -24.14 6.30
CA LYS A 77 -7.76 -25.56 6.06
C LYS A 77 -9.10 -25.74 5.34
N ARG A 78 -9.10 -26.51 4.25
CA ARG A 78 -10.30 -26.86 3.48
C ARG A 78 -10.42 -28.39 3.40
N PRO A 79 -11.61 -28.95 3.08
CA PRO A 79 -11.77 -30.40 2.95
C PRO A 79 -10.79 -31.04 1.96
N LEU A 80 -10.41 -30.30 0.90
CA LEU A 80 -9.43 -30.71 -0.10
C LEU A 80 -8.22 -29.77 -0.06
N GLY A 81 -7.42 -29.90 0.99
CA GLY A 81 -6.12 -29.23 1.10
C GLY A 81 -6.16 -27.91 1.89
N SER A 82 -5.41 -26.92 1.44
CA SER A 82 -5.30 -25.64 2.12
C SER A 82 -5.19 -24.48 1.15
N VAL A 83 -5.78 -23.36 1.51
CA VAL A 83 -5.63 -22.08 0.81
C VAL A 83 -4.80 -21.14 1.69
N TRP A 84 -4.01 -20.29 1.06
CA TRP A 84 -3.20 -19.29 1.73
C TRP A 84 -3.70 -17.91 1.32
N THR A 85 -4.26 -17.17 2.27
CA THR A 85 -4.86 -15.86 2.02
C THR A 85 -3.96 -14.78 2.61
N ARG A 86 -3.74 -13.68 1.87
CA ARG A 86 -2.86 -12.60 2.32
C ARG A 86 -3.62 -11.60 3.17
N TYR A 87 -3.13 -11.33 4.37
CA TYR A 87 -3.68 -10.33 5.28
C TYR A 87 -2.64 -9.29 5.64
N TYR A 88 -3.11 -8.07 5.91
CA TYR A 88 -2.31 -7.11 6.63
C TYR A 88 -2.47 -7.38 8.12
N CYS A 89 -1.38 -7.71 8.79
CA CYS A 89 -1.38 -8.07 10.19
C CYS A 89 -0.70 -6.98 11.02
N THR A 90 -1.22 -6.73 12.21
CA THR A 90 -0.58 -5.87 13.20
C THR A 90 -0.48 -6.60 14.53
N TYR A 91 0.56 -6.31 15.29
CA TYR A 91 0.76 -6.84 16.63
C TYR A 91 1.23 -5.75 17.59
N GLU A 92 0.56 -5.66 18.73
CA GLU A 92 0.91 -4.76 19.82
C GLU A 92 1.37 -5.59 21.04
N LYS A 93 2.65 -5.46 21.42
CA LYS A 93 3.26 -6.27 22.48
C LYS A 93 2.72 -5.95 23.88
N SER A 94 2.36 -4.69 24.14
CA SER A 94 1.83 -4.24 25.44
C SER A 94 0.50 -4.93 25.77
N SER A 95 -0.39 -5.07 24.79
CA SER A 95 -1.71 -5.71 24.94
C SER A 95 -1.72 -7.19 24.52
N LYS A 96 -0.66 -7.65 23.83
CA LYS A 96 -0.59 -8.94 23.12
C LYS A 96 -1.69 -9.09 22.07
N MET A 97 -2.14 -7.98 21.49
CA MET A 97 -3.21 -7.97 20.49
C MET A 97 -2.62 -8.21 19.11
N PHE A 98 -3.10 -9.25 18.42
CA PHE A 98 -2.81 -9.57 17.03
C PHE A 98 -4.07 -9.29 16.20
N THR A 99 -3.95 -8.45 15.18
CA THR A 99 -5.09 -8.04 14.33
C THR A 99 -4.83 -8.45 12.89
N MET A 100 -5.86 -8.96 12.21
CA MET A 100 -5.84 -9.33 10.79
C MET A 100 -6.86 -8.52 10.00
N GLY A 101 -6.37 -7.60 9.17
CA GLY A 101 -7.17 -6.87 8.20
C GLY A 101 -7.13 -7.56 6.83
N ASN A 102 -8.29 -7.91 6.29
CA ASN A 102 -8.37 -8.43 4.92
C ASN A 102 -8.04 -7.29 3.93
N THR A 103 -7.02 -7.49 3.10
CA THR A 103 -6.63 -6.51 2.07
C THR A 103 -7.14 -6.87 0.68
N GLU A 104 -7.76 -8.03 0.50
CA GLU A 104 -8.42 -8.44 -0.75
C GLU A 104 -9.83 -7.83 -0.87
N VAL A 105 -9.92 -6.50 -0.75
CA VAL A 105 -10.99 -5.78 -1.46
C VAL A 105 -10.47 -5.51 -2.86
N ARG A 106 -10.55 -6.51 -3.74
CA ARG A 106 -10.74 -6.19 -5.16
C ARG A 106 -12.10 -5.49 -5.26
N PRO A 107 -12.23 -4.27 -5.81
CA PRO A 107 -13.53 -3.63 -6.01
C PRO A 107 -14.39 -4.29 -7.10
N ALA A 108 -14.16 -5.57 -7.43
CA ALA A 108 -14.76 -6.25 -8.57
C ALA A 108 -14.93 -7.77 -8.34
N SER A 109 -15.68 -8.16 -7.32
CA SER A 109 -16.48 -9.40 -7.38
C SER A 109 -17.51 -9.39 -6.25
N ARG A 110 -18.70 -8.85 -6.53
CA ARG A 110 -19.89 -9.12 -5.73
C ARG A 110 -20.15 -10.62 -5.80
N GLN A 111 -19.75 -11.36 -4.77
CA GLN A 111 -20.36 -12.67 -4.52
C GLN A 111 -21.81 -12.44 -4.02
N PRO A 112 -22.76 -13.33 -4.33
CA PRO A 112 -24.18 -13.09 -4.07
C PRO A 112 -24.58 -13.15 -2.59
N ASN A 113 -23.69 -13.60 -1.70
CA ASN A 113 -23.99 -13.80 -0.29
C ASN A 113 -23.22 -12.81 0.61
N GLY A 114 -23.52 -11.53 0.42
CA GLY A 114 -23.92 -10.56 1.45
C GLY A 114 -23.39 -10.57 2.89
N VAL A 115 -22.16 -11.00 3.19
CA VAL A 115 -21.50 -10.60 4.46
C VAL A 115 -20.03 -10.29 4.20
N VAL A 116 -19.76 -9.02 3.88
CA VAL A 116 -18.41 -8.46 3.93
C VAL A 116 -18.14 -8.08 5.38
N ASN A 117 -17.46 -8.95 6.13
CA ASN A 117 -16.95 -8.60 7.45
C ASN A 117 -15.78 -7.62 7.26
N GLY A 118 -16.10 -6.33 7.13
CA GLY A 118 -15.14 -5.22 7.03
C GLY A 118 -14.45 -4.88 8.36
N THR A 119 -14.74 -5.61 9.43
CA THR A 119 -14.06 -5.48 10.72
C THR A 119 -12.82 -6.39 10.73
N PRO A 120 -11.62 -5.85 10.97
CA PRO A 120 -10.44 -6.68 11.11
C PRO A 120 -10.61 -7.65 12.30
N GLU A 121 -10.22 -8.90 12.11
CA GLU A 121 -10.31 -9.89 13.18
C GLU A 121 -9.22 -9.62 14.23
N MET A 122 -9.59 -9.55 15.51
CA MET A 122 -8.68 -9.27 16.61
C MET A 122 -8.56 -10.48 17.52
N PHE A 123 -7.32 -10.80 17.91
CA PHE A 123 -6.97 -11.96 18.71
C PHE A 123 -5.97 -11.60 19.80
N LYS A 124 -6.12 -12.18 20.98
CA LYS A 124 -5.09 -12.11 22.01
C LYS A 124 -4.12 -13.27 21.86
N LEU A 125 -2.84 -12.98 21.68
CA LEU A 125 -1.78 -13.97 21.50
C LEU A 125 -1.53 -14.75 22.81
N ARG A 126 -1.55 -16.09 22.73
CA ARG A 126 -1.10 -17.00 23.80
C ARG A 126 0.35 -17.42 23.59
N SER A 127 0.68 -17.92 22.41
CA SER A 127 1.99 -18.46 22.09
C SER A 127 2.34 -18.26 20.62
N CYS A 128 3.64 -18.22 20.32
CA CYS A 128 4.18 -18.13 18.96
C CYS A 128 5.36 -19.11 18.84
N VAL A 129 5.36 -19.98 17.84
CA VAL A 129 6.37 -21.03 17.67
C VAL A 129 6.75 -21.16 16.20
N ARG A 130 8.04 -21.24 15.89
CA ARG A 130 8.48 -21.48 14.51
C ARG A 130 8.06 -22.89 14.09
N ARG A 131 7.53 -23.01 12.87
CA ARG A 131 7.17 -24.32 12.32
C ARG A 131 8.42 -25.05 11.79
N LYS A 132 8.52 -26.36 12.05
CA LYS A 132 9.62 -27.19 11.52
C LYS A 132 9.51 -27.28 9.99
N THR A 133 10.62 -27.16 9.28
CA THR A 133 10.65 -27.05 7.81
C THR A 133 10.13 -28.31 7.11
N ASP A 134 10.32 -29.46 7.72
CA ASP A 134 9.84 -30.78 7.27
C ASP A 134 8.35 -31.02 7.54
N SER A 135 7.72 -30.21 8.40
CA SER A 135 6.30 -30.36 8.77
C SER A 135 5.32 -29.66 7.83
N ILE A 136 5.81 -28.86 6.88
CA ILE A 136 4.97 -28.10 5.93
C ILE A 136 5.72 -27.80 4.64
N ASP A 137 5.06 -27.96 3.49
CA ASP A 137 5.60 -27.59 2.17
C ASP A 137 5.48 -26.07 1.89
N LYS A 138 5.94 -25.26 2.84
CA LYS A 138 6.02 -23.79 2.75
C LYS A 138 7.23 -23.27 3.54
N ARG A 139 7.82 -22.18 3.05
CA ARG A 139 8.96 -21.53 3.69
C ARG A 139 8.50 -20.43 4.64
N PHE A 140 9.32 -20.16 5.66
CA PHE A 140 9.15 -19.05 6.59
C PHE A 140 7.87 -19.12 7.46
N CYS A 141 7.43 -20.33 7.76
CA CYS A 141 6.23 -20.56 8.53
C CYS A 141 6.45 -20.53 10.04
N PHE A 142 5.42 -20.07 10.74
CA PHE A 142 5.32 -20.11 12.19
C PHE A 142 3.85 -20.23 12.59
N ASP A 143 3.62 -20.71 13.80
CA ASP A 143 2.29 -20.87 14.35
C ASP A 143 2.07 -19.88 15.48
N ILE A 144 0.84 -19.42 15.59
CA ILE A 144 0.37 -18.75 16.79
C ILE A 144 -0.80 -19.52 17.40
N GLU A 145 -0.90 -19.49 18.71
CA GLU A 145 -2.10 -19.85 19.44
C GLU A 145 -2.71 -18.57 20.00
N VAL A 146 -4.03 -18.47 19.90
CA VAL A 146 -4.78 -17.28 20.30
C VAL A 146 -5.81 -17.61 21.37
N VAL A 147 -6.33 -16.59 22.05
CA VAL A 147 -7.29 -16.80 23.14
C VAL A 147 -8.64 -17.26 22.62
N GLU A 148 -9.08 -16.68 21.52
CA GLU A 148 -10.44 -16.74 21.02
C GLU A 148 -10.71 -17.98 20.15
N ARG A 149 -9.66 -18.70 19.73
CA ARG A 149 -9.77 -19.90 18.88
C ARG A 149 -9.01 -21.06 19.50
N HIS A 150 -9.57 -22.26 19.34
CA HIS A 150 -8.90 -23.50 19.71
C HIS A 150 -8.02 -23.98 18.55
N GLY A 151 -6.79 -24.39 18.87
CA GLY A 151 -5.79 -24.82 17.89
C GLY A 151 -4.88 -23.69 17.40
N VAL A 152 -3.97 -24.06 16.49
CA VAL A 152 -2.94 -23.18 15.95
C VAL A 152 -3.42 -22.49 14.67
N ILE A 153 -3.06 -21.21 14.51
CA ILE A 153 -3.14 -20.47 13.26
C ILE A 153 -1.76 -20.47 12.62
N THR A 154 -1.66 -21.01 11.42
CA THR A 154 -0.38 -21.12 10.71
C THR A 154 -0.19 -19.95 9.76
N LEU A 155 0.91 -19.25 9.96
CA LEU A 155 1.30 -18.02 9.29
C LEU A 155 2.54 -18.27 8.43
N GLN A 156 2.63 -17.59 7.30
CA GLN A 156 3.81 -17.54 6.45
C GLN A 156 4.25 -16.09 6.26
N ALA A 157 5.51 -15.81 6.61
CA ALA A 157 6.14 -14.53 6.34
C ALA A 157 6.70 -14.45 4.91
N LEU A 158 6.96 -13.23 4.44
CA LEU A 158 7.48 -12.98 3.08
C LEU A 158 8.96 -13.38 2.90
N SER A 159 9.73 -13.42 3.99
CA SER A 159 11.16 -13.74 3.99
C SER A 159 11.58 -14.29 5.35
N GLU A 160 12.80 -14.84 5.42
CA GLU A 160 13.36 -15.30 6.70
C GLU A 160 13.57 -14.15 7.69
N ALA A 161 14.11 -13.03 7.23
CA ALA A 161 14.29 -11.83 8.07
C ALA A 161 12.95 -11.35 8.63
N ASN A 162 11.91 -11.29 7.78
CA ASN A 162 10.56 -10.92 8.22
C ASN A 162 10.00 -11.91 9.24
N ARG A 163 10.17 -13.22 9.02
CA ARG A 163 9.77 -14.24 10.02
C ARG A 163 10.47 -14.01 11.37
N ARG A 164 11.78 -13.73 11.37
CA ARG A 164 12.54 -13.49 12.61
C ARG A 164 11.99 -12.27 13.36
N LEU A 165 11.69 -11.17 12.67
CA LEU A 165 11.07 -9.99 13.28
C LEU A 165 9.70 -10.28 13.90
N TRP A 166 8.84 -11.02 13.19
CA TRP A 166 7.53 -11.44 13.74
C TRP A 166 7.70 -12.34 14.98
N MET A 167 8.60 -13.30 14.92
CA MET A 167 8.91 -14.18 16.06
C MET A 167 9.42 -13.36 17.24
N GLU A 168 10.36 -12.44 17.04
CA GLU A 168 10.91 -11.59 18.10
C GLU A 168 9.85 -10.69 18.73
N ALA A 169 9.02 -10.05 17.92
CA ALA A 169 7.93 -9.21 18.41
C ALA A 169 6.95 -9.99 19.30
N MET A 170 6.65 -11.22 18.92
CA MET A 170 5.70 -12.11 19.60
C MET A 170 6.33 -13.04 20.65
N ASP A 171 7.58 -12.79 21.06
CA ASP A 171 8.35 -13.62 21.99
C ASP A 171 8.35 -15.12 21.62
N GLY A 172 8.45 -15.39 20.33
CA GLY A 172 8.29 -16.70 19.73
C GLY A 172 9.44 -17.65 20.00
N LYS A 173 9.14 -18.95 20.03
CA LYS A 173 10.10 -20.01 20.38
C LYS A 173 10.47 -20.88 19.19
N GLU A 174 11.66 -21.47 19.25
CA GLU A 174 12.06 -22.53 18.33
C GLU A 174 11.33 -23.83 18.69
N PRO A 175 10.99 -24.68 17.70
CA PRO A 175 10.31 -25.94 17.95
C PRO A 175 11.27 -26.93 18.62
N ILE A 176 10.79 -27.60 19.68
CA ILE A 176 11.49 -28.69 20.36
C ILE A 176 11.34 -29.99 19.56
#